data_AF-A0A1Y5DMY1-F1
#
_entry.id   AF-A0A1Y5DMY1-F1
#
_cell.length_a   1.000
_cell.length_b   1.000
_cell.length_c   1.000
_cell.angle_alpha   90.00
_cell.angle_beta   90.00
_cell.angle_gamma   90.00
#
_symmetry.space_group_name_H-M   'P 1'
#
loop_
_entity.id
_entity.type
_entity.pdbx_description
1 polymer ?
#
loop_
_entity_poly.entity_id
_entity_poly.type
_entity_poly.pdbx_seq_one_letter_code
_entity_poly.pdbx_strand_id
1 'polypeptide(L)'
;MLKKITVDQLKPGMYVTNITDQGISLHEHEREGRIKDQKTILALSKRGVRELYIDTEQGDDSPHAIPIEQSEKQLESKIKGIATQQKPKAKEVSFEQEFEKASQMHHEAIDMVSHAMEAAKTGNIVDLDNIENMAENFMDSVERNQNALACLSRIRDKDSYLMEHSVNVAV
;
A
#
# COMPACT_ATOMS: atom_id res chain seq x y z
N MET A 1 13.19 29.22 -14.17
CA MET A 1 13.71 28.11 -13.32
C MET A 1 12.54 27.50 -12.59
N LEU A 2 12.46 26.17 -12.58
CA LEU A 2 11.32 25.47 -12.01
C LEU A 2 11.56 25.13 -10.54
N LYS A 3 10.57 25.43 -9.71
CA LYS A 3 10.60 25.12 -8.28
C LYS A 3 9.28 24.50 -7.84
N LYS A 4 9.35 23.49 -6.98
CA LYS A 4 8.21 22.85 -6.33
C LYS A 4 7.76 23.70 -5.13
N ILE A 5 6.46 23.92 -5.00
CA ILE A 5 5.84 24.69 -3.92
C ILE A 5 4.52 24.03 -3.48
N THR A 6 4.17 24.19 -2.21
CA THR A 6 2.86 23.76 -1.70
C THR A 6 1.79 24.81 -2.01
N VAL A 7 0.53 24.37 -2.16
CA VAL A 7 -0.58 25.27 -2.50
C VAL A 7 -0.80 26.36 -1.44
N ASP A 8 -0.51 26.06 -0.17
CA ASP A 8 -0.63 27.01 0.94
C ASP A 8 0.34 28.19 0.85
N GLN A 9 1.43 28.03 0.10
CA GLN A 9 2.48 29.04 -0.05
C GLN A 9 2.39 29.79 -1.38
N LEU A 10 1.38 29.49 -2.19
CA LEU A 10 1.14 30.21 -3.44
C LEU A 10 0.65 31.62 -3.18
N LYS A 11 1.10 32.54 -4.03
CA LYS A 11 0.63 33.93 -4.05
C LYS A 11 0.16 34.33 -5.45
N PRO A 12 -0.81 35.25 -5.55
CA PRO A 12 -1.11 35.90 -6.82
C PRO A 12 0.16 36.51 -7.42
N GLY A 13 0.37 36.33 -8.72
CA GLY A 13 1.56 36.77 -9.44
C GLY A 13 2.51 35.64 -9.86
N MET A 14 2.45 34.49 -9.20
CA MET A 14 3.26 33.30 -9.52
C MET A 14 2.77 32.61 -10.81
N TYR A 15 3.69 32.06 -11.60
CA TYR A 15 3.39 31.29 -12.81
C TYR A 15 3.44 29.79 -12.50
N VAL A 16 2.32 29.10 -12.67
CA VAL A 16 2.21 27.64 -12.44
C VAL A 16 2.41 26.89 -13.75
N THR A 17 3.30 25.92 -13.75
CA THR A 17 3.59 25.03 -14.88
C THR A 17 2.95 23.66 -14.67
N ASN A 18 2.41 23.06 -15.73
CA ASN A 18 1.84 21.72 -15.71
C ASN A 18 2.95 20.66 -15.96
N ILE A 19 3.90 20.55 -15.03
CA ILE A 19 4.94 19.52 -15.10
C ILE A 19 4.48 18.33 -14.27
N THR A 20 4.13 17.26 -14.98
CA THR A 20 3.79 15.97 -14.42
C THR A 20 5.07 15.12 -14.42
N ASP A 21 5.73 15.00 -13.28
CA ASP A 21 6.56 13.83 -13.05
C ASP A 21 5.98 13.08 -11.85
N GLN A 22 5.46 11.88 -12.12
CA GLN A 22 4.88 10.92 -11.17
C GLN A 22 3.44 11.18 -10.65
N GLY A 23 2.47 11.22 -11.58
CA GLY A 23 1.20 10.51 -11.36
C GLY A 23 0.01 11.30 -10.82
N ILE A 24 0.08 12.63 -10.73
CA ILE A 24 -1.13 13.46 -10.60
C ILE A 24 -1.17 14.41 -11.80
N SER A 25 -1.82 13.96 -12.86
CA SER A 25 -2.21 14.83 -13.96
C SER A 25 -3.20 15.85 -13.41
N LEU A 26 -2.84 17.12 -13.46
CA LEU A 26 -3.85 18.16 -13.52
C LEU A 26 -4.69 17.87 -14.78
N HIS A 27 -6.02 17.80 -14.64
CA HIS A 27 -6.93 17.39 -15.73
C HIS A 27 -6.65 18.21 -17.00
N GLU A 28 -6.97 17.68 -18.18
CA GLU A 28 -6.74 18.23 -19.55
C GLU A 28 -7.19 19.70 -19.78
N HIS A 29 -7.85 20.32 -18.79
CA HIS A 29 -8.31 21.70 -18.78
C HIS A 29 -7.53 22.65 -17.85
N GLU A 30 -6.53 22.13 -17.13
CA GLU A 30 -5.70 22.89 -16.20
C GLU A 30 -4.52 23.49 -16.95
N ARG A 31 -4.81 24.67 -17.48
CA ARG A 31 -3.85 25.49 -18.22
C ARG A 31 -2.74 25.93 -17.28
N GLU A 32 -1.51 25.72 -17.72
CA GLU A 32 -0.39 26.52 -17.25
C GLU A 32 -0.75 28.01 -17.31
N GLY A 33 -0.30 28.77 -16.31
CA GLY A 33 -0.64 30.18 -16.30
C GLY A 33 -0.35 30.89 -15.00
N ARG A 34 -0.40 32.21 -15.10
CA ARG A 34 -0.20 33.11 -13.97
C ARG A 34 -1.41 33.10 -13.05
N ILE A 35 -1.18 32.89 -11.77
CA ILE A 35 -2.20 33.00 -10.73
C ILE A 35 -2.59 34.48 -10.61
N LYS A 36 -3.82 34.82 -10.99
CA LYS A 36 -4.30 36.21 -10.97
C LYS A 36 -4.78 36.64 -9.59
N ASP A 37 -5.47 35.75 -8.87
CA ASP A 37 -6.20 36.09 -7.65
C ASP A 37 -6.17 34.96 -6.62
N GLN A 38 -6.40 35.31 -5.34
CA GLN A 38 -6.53 34.34 -4.25
C GLN A 38 -7.67 33.33 -4.47
N LYS A 39 -8.69 33.70 -5.25
CA LYS A 39 -9.79 32.80 -5.64
C LYS A 39 -9.29 31.57 -6.39
N THR A 40 -8.26 31.73 -7.22
CA THR A 40 -7.64 30.63 -7.97
C THR A 40 -6.90 29.68 -7.04
N ILE A 41 -6.20 30.20 -6.04
CA ILE A 41 -5.49 29.39 -5.03
C ILE A 41 -6.50 28.57 -4.20
N LEU A 42 -7.60 29.20 -3.78
CA LEU A 42 -8.68 28.51 -3.08
C LEU A 42 -9.34 27.44 -3.95
N ALA A 43 -9.50 27.67 -5.25
CA ALA A 43 -10.01 26.67 -6.18
C ALA A 43 -9.07 25.47 -6.31
N LEU A 44 -7.74 25.69 -6.37
CA LEU A 44 -6.74 24.63 -6.39
C LEU A 44 -6.75 23.81 -5.09
N SER A 45 -6.80 24.48 -3.93
CA SER A 45 -6.89 23.82 -2.62
C SER A 45 -8.17 22.99 -2.47
N LYS A 46 -9.33 23.53 -2.87
CA LYS A 46 -10.62 22.79 -2.85
C LYS A 46 -10.65 21.57 -3.76
N ARG A 47 -9.83 21.55 -4.82
CA ARG A 47 -9.70 20.41 -5.74
C ARG A 47 -8.75 19.34 -5.21
N GLY A 48 -8.10 19.56 -4.06
CA GLY A 48 -7.18 18.59 -3.46
C GLY A 48 -5.77 18.66 -4.01
N VAL A 49 -5.41 19.70 -4.77
CA VAL A 49 -4.03 19.94 -5.19
C VAL A 49 -3.22 20.34 -3.96
N ARG A 50 -2.17 19.57 -3.65
CA ARG A 50 -1.31 19.80 -2.47
C ARG A 50 0.04 20.43 -2.84
N GLU A 51 0.60 20.00 -3.96
CA GLU A 51 1.93 20.41 -4.42
C GLU A 51 1.88 20.70 -5.92
N LEU A 52 2.63 21.72 -6.37
CA LEU A 52 2.75 22.07 -7.78
C LEU A 52 4.07 22.76 -8.09
N TYR A 53 4.35 22.94 -9.38
CA TYR A 53 5.58 23.56 -9.85
C TYR A 53 5.33 24.99 -10.34
N ILE A 54 6.18 25.91 -9.93
CA ILE A 54 6.22 27.30 -10.40
C ILE A 54 7.43 27.55 -11.27
N ASP A 55 7.27 28.39 -12.29
CA ASP A 55 8.38 28.92 -13.07
C ASP A 55 8.71 30.35 -12.63
N THR A 56 9.89 30.50 -12.03
CA THR A 56 10.39 31.79 -11.54
C THR A 56 10.97 32.68 -12.64
N GLU A 57 11.05 32.21 -13.89
CA GLU A 57 11.41 33.04 -15.05
C GLU A 57 10.17 33.73 -15.66
N GLN A 58 8.97 33.18 -15.45
CA GLN A 58 7.71 33.72 -15.99
C GLN A 58 6.80 34.37 -14.94
N GLY A 59 7.12 34.23 -13.65
CA GLY A 59 6.34 34.79 -12.56
C GLY A 59 7.16 35.04 -11.30
N ASP A 60 6.48 35.53 -10.26
CA ASP A 60 7.13 35.90 -9.00
C ASP A 60 7.70 34.66 -8.28
N ASP A 61 8.91 34.79 -7.73
CA ASP A 61 9.55 33.73 -6.97
C ASP A 61 8.98 33.62 -5.55
N SER A 62 9.04 32.42 -4.97
CA SER A 62 8.72 32.18 -3.57
C SER A 62 9.96 31.75 -2.79
N PRO A 63 10.23 32.34 -1.61
CA PRO A 63 11.32 31.91 -0.74
C PRO A 63 11.13 30.49 -0.18
N HIS A 64 9.95 29.91 -0.34
CA HIS A 64 9.63 28.56 0.15
C HIS A 64 9.56 27.52 -0.99
N ALA A 65 9.79 27.94 -2.23
CA ALA A 65 9.82 27.02 -3.36
C ALA A 65 11.21 26.37 -3.48
N ILE A 66 11.22 25.04 -3.66
CA ILE A 66 12.44 24.23 -3.70
C ILE A 66 12.73 23.87 -5.16
N PRO A 67 13.96 24.06 -5.68
CA PRO A 67 14.33 23.63 -7.02
C PRO A 67 14.05 22.14 -7.26
N ILE A 68 13.62 21.79 -8.48
CA ILE A 68 13.28 20.39 -8.85
C ILE A 68 14.41 19.41 -8.51
N GLU A 69 15.65 19.76 -8.85
CA GLU A 69 16.83 18.92 -8.59
C GLU A 69 17.03 18.59 -7.10
N GLN A 70 16.63 19.49 -6.19
CA GLN A 70 16.69 19.24 -4.76
C GLN A 70 15.53 18.38 -4.27
N SER A 71 14.34 18.54 -4.87
CA SER A 71 13.18 17.69 -4.61
C SER A 71 13.44 16.24 -5.03
N GLU A 72 14.06 16.02 -6.19
CA GLU A 72 14.41 14.69 -6.70
C GLU A 72 15.43 14.00 -5.77
N LYS A 73 16.49 14.71 -5.36
CA LYS A 73 17.47 14.17 -4.39
C LYS A 73 16.84 13.81 -3.04
N GLN A 74 15.87 14.58 -2.57
CA GLN A 74 15.13 14.26 -1.34
C GLN A 74 14.23 13.03 -1.52
N LEU A 75 13.63 12.86 -2.70
CA LEU A 75 12.83 11.68 -3.00
C LEU A 75 13.71 10.43 -3.09
N GLU A 76 14.84 10.51 -3.81
CA GLU A 76 15.81 9.42 -3.90
C GLU A 76 16.36 8.98 -2.55
N SER A 77 16.68 9.95 -1.66
CA SER A 77 17.17 9.64 -0.32
C SER A 77 16.11 8.99 0.57
N LYS A 78 14.84 9.41 0.46
CA LYS A 78 13.71 8.75 1.13
C LYS A 78 13.51 7.32 0.63
N ILE A 79 13.54 7.10 -0.68
CA ILE A 79 13.41 5.77 -1.28
C ILE A 79 14.55 4.86 -0.82
N LYS A 80 15.79 5.35 -0.82
CA LYS A 80 16.96 4.64 -0.29
C LYS A 80 16.83 4.31 1.20
N GLY A 81 16.25 5.21 1.99
CA GLY A 81 15.99 5.01 3.42
C GLY A 81 14.93 3.95 3.70
N ILE A 82 13.93 3.80 2.83
CA ILE A 82 12.92 2.72 2.93
C ILE A 82 13.54 1.39 2.52
N ALA A 83 14.37 1.37 1.47
CA ALA A 83 15.06 0.16 1.02
C ALA A 83 16.06 -0.39 2.06
N THR A 84 16.61 0.45 2.94
CA THR A 84 17.50 0.04 4.03
C THR A 84 16.79 -0.37 5.31
N GLN A 85 15.47 -0.13 5.43
CA GLN A 85 14.66 -0.75 6.46
C GLN A 85 14.40 -2.22 6.09
N GLN A 86 15.43 -3.05 6.23
CA GLN A 86 15.26 -4.49 6.26
C GLN A 86 14.40 -4.81 7.48
N LYS A 87 13.12 -5.19 7.26
CA LYS A 87 12.39 -5.98 8.24
C LYS A 87 13.33 -7.10 8.70
N PRO A 88 13.46 -7.38 10.00
CA PRO A 88 14.28 -8.49 10.46
C PRO A 88 13.83 -9.72 9.69
N LYS A 89 14.73 -10.29 8.88
CA LYS A 89 14.44 -11.53 8.14
C LYS A 89 13.96 -12.54 9.18
N ALA A 90 12.70 -12.97 9.07
CA ALA A 90 12.22 -14.12 9.80
C ALA A 90 13.24 -15.24 9.58
N LYS A 91 13.60 -15.97 10.66
CA LYS A 91 14.56 -17.07 10.54
C LYS A 91 13.99 -18.08 9.56
N GLU A 92 14.55 -18.13 8.36
CA GLU A 92 14.23 -19.15 7.36
C GLU A 92 14.48 -20.52 8.00
N VAL A 93 13.43 -21.32 8.12
CA VAL A 93 13.47 -22.69 8.66
C VAL A 93 13.48 -23.70 7.52
N SER A 94 13.94 -24.92 7.78
CA SER A 94 13.97 -25.96 6.74
C SER A 94 12.56 -26.29 6.25
N PHE A 95 12.47 -26.77 5.01
CA PHE A 95 11.19 -27.13 4.41
C PHE A 95 10.48 -28.20 5.25
N GLU A 96 11.18 -29.22 5.72
CA GLU A 96 10.59 -30.33 6.47
C GLU A 96 9.97 -29.84 7.79
N GLN A 97 10.69 -28.96 8.49
CA GLN A 97 10.23 -28.40 9.76
C GLN A 97 9.00 -27.50 9.58
N GLU A 98 9.01 -26.64 8.55
CA GLU A 98 7.85 -25.79 8.29
C GLU A 98 6.69 -26.59 7.68
N PHE A 99 6.95 -27.64 6.90
CA PHE A 99 5.91 -28.47 6.30
C PHE A 99 5.08 -29.20 7.36
N GLU A 100 5.71 -29.78 8.38
CA GLU A 100 4.99 -30.39 9.50
C GLU A 100 4.12 -29.36 10.23
N LYS A 101 4.67 -28.18 10.52
CA LYS A 101 3.96 -27.11 11.22
C LYS A 101 2.80 -26.56 10.38
N ALA A 102 3.06 -26.23 9.12
CA ALA A 102 2.06 -25.71 8.19
C ALA A 102 0.96 -26.74 7.94
N SER A 103 1.29 -28.04 7.93
CA SER A 103 0.30 -29.12 7.79
C SER A 103 -0.66 -29.15 8.99
N GLN A 104 -0.14 -29.06 10.22
CA GLN A 104 -0.98 -28.98 11.42
C GLN A 104 -1.88 -27.75 11.39
N MET A 105 -1.31 -26.57 11.11
CA MET A 105 -2.08 -25.33 11.00
C MET A 105 -3.16 -25.40 9.91
N HIS A 106 -2.87 -26.05 8.78
CA HIS A 106 -3.82 -26.22 7.68
C HIS A 106 -5.01 -27.11 8.08
N HIS A 107 -4.76 -28.20 8.80
CA HIS A 107 -5.83 -29.05 9.35
C HIS A 107 -6.68 -28.29 10.37
N GLU A 108 -6.04 -27.59 11.32
CA GLU A 108 -6.74 -26.76 12.30
C GLU A 108 -7.60 -25.68 11.63
N ALA A 109 -7.13 -25.11 10.52
CA ALA A 109 -7.88 -24.12 9.76
C ALA A 109 -9.14 -24.70 9.10
N ILE A 110 -9.04 -25.89 8.50
CA ILE A 110 -10.20 -26.58 7.94
C ILE A 110 -11.25 -26.85 9.02
N ASP A 111 -10.81 -27.32 10.18
CA ASP A 111 -11.70 -27.58 11.31
C ASP A 111 -12.35 -26.29 11.82
N MET A 112 -11.58 -25.22 11.98
CA MET A 112 -12.08 -23.93 12.46
C MET A 112 -13.12 -23.32 11.50
N VAL A 113 -12.86 -23.36 10.19
CA VAL A 113 -13.81 -22.90 9.17
C VAL A 113 -15.07 -23.74 9.19
N SER A 114 -14.94 -25.07 9.33
CA SER A 114 -16.09 -25.98 9.43
C SER A 114 -16.97 -25.66 10.65
N HIS A 115 -16.36 -25.45 11.81
CA HIS A 115 -17.06 -25.06 13.04
C HIS A 115 -17.71 -23.68 12.91
N ALA A 116 -17.02 -22.71 12.30
CA ALA A 116 -17.57 -21.38 12.04
C ALA A 116 -18.81 -21.44 11.14
N MET A 117 -18.79 -22.27 10.09
CA MET A 117 -19.95 -22.47 9.22
C MET A 117 -21.11 -23.16 9.94
N GLU A 118 -20.84 -24.14 10.81
CA GLU A 118 -21.88 -24.80 11.61
C GLU A 118 -22.49 -23.85 12.66
N ALA A 119 -21.66 -23.04 13.32
CA ALA A 119 -22.10 -22.00 14.24
C ALA A 119 -23.00 -20.98 13.52
N ALA A 120 -22.58 -20.50 12.33
CA ALA A 120 -23.38 -19.59 11.51
C ALA A 120 -24.72 -20.21 11.10
N LYS A 121 -24.74 -21.50 10.74
CA LYS A 121 -25.97 -22.23 10.37
C LYS A 121 -26.93 -22.38 11.55
N THR A 122 -26.41 -22.56 12.75
CA THR A 122 -27.20 -22.74 13.99
C THR A 122 -27.59 -21.42 14.65
N GLY A 123 -27.12 -20.28 14.12
CA GLY A 123 -27.35 -18.94 14.68
C GLY A 123 -26.50 -18.64 15.92
N ASN A 124 -25.45 -19.43 16.16
CA ASN A 124 -24.48 -19.21 17.22
C ASN A 124 -23.47 -18.14 16.82
N ILE A 125 -22.81 -17.55 17.83
CA ILE A 125 -21.77 -16.54 17.64
C ILE A 125 -20.53 -17.23 17.06
N VAL A 126 -19.99 -16.69 15.97
CA VAL A 126 -18.72 -17.11 15.40
C VAL A 126 -17.59 -16.36 16.10
N ASP A 127 -16.58 -17.10 16.54
CA ASP A 127 -15.37 -16.53 17.12
C ASP A 127 -14.45 -16.02 16.02
N LEU A 128 -14.48 -14.71 15.80
CA LEU A 128 -13.68 -14.04 14.77
C LEU A 128 -12.23 -13.85 15.21
N ASP A 129 -11.96 -13.72 16.50
CA ASP A 129 -10.62 -13.48 17.03
C ASP A 129 -9.71 -14.68 16.74
N ASN A 130 -10.24 -15.90 16.90
CA ASN A 130 -9.51 -17.12 16.57
C ASN A 130 -9.22 -17.26 15.06
N ILE A 131 -10.14 -16.82 14.20
CA ILE A 131 -9.95 -16.83 12.74
C ILE A 131 -8.89 -15.79 12.33
N GLU A 132 -8.87 -14.62 12.96
CA GLU A 132 -7.86 -13.59 12.71
C GLU A 132 -6.46 -14.06 13.13
N ASN A 133 -6.32 -14.63 14.34
CA ASN A 133 -5.06 -15.23 14.80
C ASN A 133 -4.56 -16.35 13.86
N MET A 134 -5.47 -17.15 13.32
CA MET A 134 -5.14 -18.19 12.34
C MET A 134 -4.58 -17.57 11.05
N ALA A 135 -5.16 -16.48 10.54
CA ALA A 135 -4.66 -15.79 9.36
C ALA A 135 -3.26 -15.19 9.59
N GLU A 136 -3.00 -14.61 10.77
CA GLU A 136 -1.66 -14.13 11.15
C GLU A 136 -0.64 -15.27 11.16
N ASN A 137 -1.00 -16.43 11.72
CA ASN A 137 -0.11 -17.59 11.74
C ASN A 137 0.24 -18.09 10.33
N PHE A 138 -0.71 -18.09 9.40
CA PHE A 138 -0.43 -18.41 7.99
C PHE A 138 0.55 -17.42 7.38
N MET A 139 0.36 -16.13 7.62
CA MET A 139 1.27 -15.10 7.13
C MET A 139 2.69 -15.30 7.67
N ASP A 140 2.83 -15.58 8.96
CA ASP A 140 4.11 -15.90 9.57
C ASP A 140 4.74 -17.18 9.00
N SER A 141 3.92 -18.17 8.61
CA SER A 141 4.39 -19.41 7.96
C SER A 141 4.90 -19.15 6.55
N VAL A 142 4.21 -18.32 5.77
CA VAL A 142 4.67 -17.88 4.44
C VAL A 142 5.98 -17.09 4.56
N GLU A 143 6.11 -16.22 5.55
CA GLU A 143 7.36 -15.48 5.80
C GLU A 143 8.52 -16.40 6.18
N ARG A 144 8.25 -17.49 6.91
CA ARG A 144 9.26 -18.49 7.31
C ARG A 144 9.69 -19.43 6.18
N ASN A 145 8.75 -19.94 5.39
CA ASN A 145 9.02 -20.80 4.23
C ASN A 145 7.82 -20.87 3.26
N GLN A 146 7.88 -20.10 2.17
CA GLN A 146 6.83 -20.03 1.16
C GLN A 146 6.49 -21.38 0.51
N ASN A 147 7.44 -22.32 0.45
CA ASN A 147 7.25 -23.60 -0.23
C ASN A 147 6.36 -24.55 0.56
N ALA A 148 6.35 -24.47 1.90
CA ALA A 148 5.60 -25.39 2.75
C ALA A 148 4.08 -25.29 2.50
N LEU A 149 3.53 -24.07 2.58
CA LEU A 149 2.10 -23.82 2.31
C LEU A 149 1.72 -24.00 0.85
N ALA A 150 2.61 -23.63 -0.09
CA ALA A 150 2.37 -23.86 -1.51
C ALA A 150 2.29 -25.35 -1.87
N CYS A 151 2.99 -26.22 -1.13
CA CYS A 151 2.84 -27.67 -1.28
C CYS A 151 1.49 -28.14 -0.73
N LEU A 152 1.08 -27.66 0.45
CA LEU A 152 -0.17 -28.04 1.08
C LEU A 152 -1.40 -27.62 0.27
N SER A 153 -1.40 -26.43 -0.33
CA SER A 153 -2.53 -25.97 -1.16
C SER A 153 -2.75 -26.80 -2.43
N ARG A 154 -1.75 -27.59 -2.83
CA ARG A 154 -1.80 -28.50 -3.99
C ARG A 154 -2.08 -29.95 -3.61
N ILE A 155 -1.89 -30.31 -2.35
CA ILE A 155 -2.39 -31.57 -1.81
C ILE A 155 -3.91 -31.44 -1.77
N ARG A 156 -4.59 -32.48 -2.22
CA ARG A 156 -6.03 -32.44 -2.42
C ARG A 156 -6.60 -33.71 -1.85
N ASP A 157 -7.33 -33.59 -0.76
CA ASP A 157 -8.07 -34.72 -0.22
C ASP A 157 -9.47 -34.81 -0.84
N LYS A 158 -9.98 -36.03 -0.99
CA LYS A 158 -11.20 -36.27 -1.77
C LYS A 158 -12.47 -35.95 -0.99
N ASP A 159 -12.39 -35.98 0.34
CA ASP A 159 -13.56 -36.00 1.22
C ASP A 159 -13.95 -34.63 1.80
N SER A 160 -13.04 -33.64 1.84
CA SER A 160 -13.27 -32.29 2.43
C SER A 160 -13.19 -31.13 1.43
N TYR A 161 -13.42 -31.42 0.15
CA TYR A 161 -13.15 -30.55 -1.00
C TYR A 161 -13.59 -29.09 -0.88
N LEU A 162 -14.75 -28.79 -0.26
CA LEU A 162 -15.27 -27.42 -0.19
C LEU A 162 -14.58 -26.56 0.89
N MET A 163 -14.34 -27.12 2.08
CA MET A 163 -13.67 -26.38 3.16
C MET A 163 -12.19 -26.22 2.86
N GLU A 164 -11.57 -27.30 2.39
CA GLU A 164 -10.17 -27.29 1.95
C GLU A 164 -9.95 -26.31 0.80
N HIS A 165 -10.84 -26.25 -0.19
CA HIS A 165 -10.75 -25.25 -1.25
C HIS A 165 -10.82 -23.82 -0.71
N SER A 166 -11.70 -23.56 0.26
CA SER A 166 -11.85 -22.23 0.86
C SER A 166 -10.58 -21.80 1.57
N VAL A 167 -9.94 -22.70 2.31
CA VAL A 167 -8.66 -22.45 2.98
C VAL A 167 -7.52 -22.27 1.96
N ASN A 168 -7.44 -23.14 0.95
CA ASN A 168 -6.39 -23.10 -0.07
C ASN A 168 -6.45 -21.84 -0.98
N VAL A 169 -7.62 -21.20 -1.12
CA VAL A 169 -7.78 -19.93 -1.84
C VAL A 169 -7.39 -18.73 -0.97
N ALA A 170 -7.51 -18.85 0.35
CA ALA A 170 -7.20 -17.78 1.29
C ALA A 170 -5.68 -17.61 1.52
N VAL A 171 -4.91 -18.68 1.32
CA VAL A 171 -3.44 -18.72 1.43
C VAL A 171 -2.78 -18.48 0.08
#